data_AF-A0A964D3Y0-F1
#
_entry.id   AF-A0A964D3Y0-F1
#
_cell.length_a   1.000
_cell.length_b   1.000
_cell.length_c   1.000
_cell.angle_alpha   90.00
_cell.angle_beta   90.00
_cell.angle_gamma   90.00
#
_symmetry.space_group_name_H-M   'P 1'
#
loop_
_entity.id
_entity.type
_entity.pdbx_description
1 polymer ?
#
loop_
_entity_poly.entity_id
_entity_poly.type
_entity_poly.pdbx_seq_one_letter_code
_entity_poly.pdbx_strand_id
1 'polypeptide(L)'
;MSETINFEQAVLENLRQLPTEKQEEVLDFVQFLVQKASQKKQLSSESSESNNSPTTAPTLKLSLTEIARLPIAERHKILAPYIAATAEDFLTYPELTEFSVLDGEESLIDSAITRSHEAFLNSYAPEDEGLYDDY
;
A
#
# COMPACT_ATOMS: atom_id res chain seq x y z
N MET A 1 40.87 2.56 -5.65
CA MET A 1 40.36 1.55 -6.58
C MET A 1 39.00 1.12 -6.05
N SER A 2 37.92 1.34 -6.79
CA SER A 2 36.58 0.97 -6.32
C SER A 2 36.37 -0.50 -6.67
N GLU A 3 36.48 -1.38 -5.69
CA GLU A 3 36.05 -2.77 -5.84
C GLU A 3 34.53 -2.77 -6.02
N THR A 4 34.08 -2.90 -7.26
CA THR A 4 32.69 -3.23 -7.54
C THR A 4 32.47 -4.64 -7.02
N ILE A 5 31.82 -4.79 -5.86
CA ILE A 5 31.44 -6.10 -5.34
C ILE A 5 30.55 -6.76 -6.40
N ASN A 6 31.11 -7.77 -7.06
CA ASN A 6 30.36 -8.61 -7.98
C ASN A 6 29.41 -9.45 -7.12
N PHE A 7 28.16 -9.01 -7.01
CA PHE A 7 27.16 -9.62 -6.13
C PHE A 7 26.99 -11.12 -6.39
N GLU A 8 27.04 -11.54 -7.65
CA GLU A 8 27.02 -12.96 -8.03
C GLU A 8 28.17 -13.73 -7.36
N GLN A 9 29.39 -13.20 -7.47
CA GLN A 9 30.57 -13.80 -6.85
C GLN A 9 30.45 -13.83 -5.32
N ALA A 10 29.94 -12.75 -4.72
CA ALA A 10 29.74 -12.66 -3.28
C ALA A 10 28.72 -13.71 -2.80
N VAL A 11 27.63 -13.92 -3.53
CA VAL A 11 26.63 -14.95 -3.20
C VAL A 11 27.22 -16.35 -3.32
N LEU A 12 27.99 -16.64 -4.37
CA LEU A 12 28.64 -17.94 -4.56
C LEU A 12 29.67 -18.24 -3.46
N GLU A 13 30.49 -17.24 -3.08
CA GLU A 13 31.46 -17.40 -2.00
C GLU A 13 30.78 -17.62 -0.64
N ASN A 14 29.67 -16.92 -0.36
CA ASN A 14 28.90 -17.15 0.86
C ASN A 14 28.24 -18.53 0.86
N LEU A 15 27.68 -18.98 -0.27
CA LEU A 15 27.09 -20.31 -0.39
C LEU A 15 28.14 -21.41 -0.12
N ARG A 16 29.35 -21.23 -0.68
CA ARG A 16 30.46 -22.19 -0.53
C ARG A 16 30.98 -22.30 0.90
N GLN A 17 30.84 -21.24 1.71
CA GLN A 17 31.24 -21.23 3.13
C GLN A 17 30.26 -21.97 4.05
N LEU A 18 29.06 -22.29 3.58
CA LEU A 18 28.08 -23.02 4.37
C LEU A 18 28.40 -24.53 4.46
N PRO A 19 27.99 -25.21 5.54
CA PRO A 19 28.00 -26.67 5.61
C PRO A 19 27.16 -27.31 4.50
N THR A 20 27.50 -28.54 4.11
CA THR A 20 26.87 -29.24 2.98
C THR A 20 25.35 -29.36 3.13
N GLU A 21 24.86 -29.63 4.35
CA GLU A 21 23.42 -29.72 4.62
C GLU A 21 22.69 -28.39 4.40
N LYS A 22 23.35 -27.27 4.71
CA LYS A 22 22.80 -25.92 4.51
C LYS A 22 22.87 -25.47 3.05
N GLN A 23 23.85 -25.94 2.30
CA GLN A 23 23.89 -25.71 0.86
C GLN A 23 22.72 -26.39 0.16
N GLU A 24 22.43 -27.64 0.52
CA GLU A 24 21.31 -28.40 -0.02
C GLU A 24 19.96 -27.74 0.32
N GLU A 25 19.76 -27.32 1.58
CA GLU A 25 18.55 -26.59 2.01
C GLU A 25 18.32 -25.30 1.20
N VAL A 26 19.38 -24.54 0.91
CA VAL A 26 19.28 -23.31 0.11
C VAL A 26 18.92 -23.63 -1.35
N LEU A 27 19.52 -24.68 -1.92
CA LEU A 27 19.20 -25.11 -3.28
C LEU A 27 17.75 -25.59 -3.40
N ASP A 28 17.27 -26.37 -2.43
CA ASP A 28 15.87 -26.81 -2.34
C ASP A 28 14.91 -25.62 -2.24
N PHE A 29 15.26 -24.63 -1.41
CA PHE A 29 14.47 -23.40 -1.29
C PHE A 29 14.41 -22.61 -2.60
N VAL A 30 15.54 -22.47 -3.30
CA VAL A 30 15.59 -21.81 -4.61
C VAL A 30 14.74 -22.57 -5.63
N GLN A 31 14.82 -23.90 -5.64
CA GLN A 31 13.99 -24.73 -6.52
C GLN A 31 12.50 -24.56 -6.23
N PHE A 32 12.12 -24.54 -4.95
CA PHE A 32 10.76 -24.24 -4.51
C PHE A 32 10.29 -22.86 -5.01
N LEU A 33 11.12 -21.83 -4.90
CA LEU A 33 10.79 -20.49 -5.40
C LEU A 33 10.55 -20.48 -6.90
N VAL A 34 11.39 -21.15 -7.68
CA VAL A 34 11.25 -21.27 -9.14
C VAL A 34 9.95 -21.98 -9.53
N GLN A 35 9.63 -23.08 -8.84
CA GLN A 35 8.38 -23.82 -9.05
C GLN A 35 7.15 -22.97 -8.70
N LYS A 36 7.17 -22.29 -7.55
CA LYS A 36 6.09 -21.42 -7.09
C LYS A 36 5.87 -20.23 -8.04
N ALA A 37 6.96 -19.63 -8.54
CA ALA A 37 6.89 -18.57 -9.53
C ALA A 37 6.28 -19.06 -10.86
N SER A 38 6.57 -20.30 -11.26
CA SER A 38 6.04 -20.91 -12.49
C SER A 38 4.55 -21.27 -12.37
N GLN A 39 4.10 -21.75 -11.21
CA GLN A 39 2.69 -22.01 -10.93
C GLN A 39 1.85 -20.73 -10.91
N LYS A 40 2.39 -19.61 -10.41
CA LYS A 40 1.72 -18.30 -10.47
C LYS A 40 1.51 -17.81 -11.90
N LYS A 41 2.37 -18.22 -12.86
CA LYS A 41 2.24 -17.86 -14.27
C LYS A 41 1.10 -18.60 -14.98
N GLN A 42 0.80 -19.84 -14.61
CA GLN A 42 -0.35 -20.59 -15.16
C GLN A 42 -1.71 -20.15 -14.59
N LEU A 43 -1.78 -19.75 -13.32
CA LEU A 43 -3.02 -19.18 -12.74
C LEU A 43 -3.36 -17.79 -13.27
N SER A 44 -2.42 -17.12 -13.96
CA SER A 44 -2.66 -15.83 -14.61
C SER A 44 -3.23 -15.96 -16.03
N SER A 45 -3.27 -17.16 -16.63
CA SER A 45 -3.88 -17.37 -17.96
C SER A 45 -5.36 -17.76 -17.94
N GLU A 46 -5.93 -18.08 -16.76
CA GLU A 46 -7.37 -18.38 -16.61
C GLU A 46 -8.16 -17.30 -15.87
N SER A 47 -7.52 -16.20 -15.43
CA SER A 47 -8.24 -15.00 -14.98
C SER A 47 -8.46 -14.04 -16.16
N SER A 48 -9.12 -14.54 -17.21
CA SER A 48 -9.73 -13.71 -18.26
C SER A 48 -11.23 -13.97 -18.41
N GLU A 49 -11.82 -14.77 -17.52
CA GLU A 49 -13.27 -14.98 -17.46
C GLU A 49 -13.78 -14.73 -16.04
N SER A 50 -13.83 -13.46 -15.65
CA SER A 50 -14.82 -13.00 -14.67
C SER A 50 -15.82 -12.12 -15.41
N ASN A 51 -16.62 -12.76 -16.25
CA ASN A 51 -17.96 -12.28 -16.55
C ASN A 51 -18.86 -12.87 -15.47
N ASN A 52 -19.38 -12.02 -14.59
CA ASN A 52 -20.79 -11.96 -14.21
C ASN A 52 -20.95 -11.11 -12.94
N SER A 53 -20.85 -9.79 -13.10
CA SER A 53 -21.69 -8.86 -12.37
C SER A 53 -22.26 -7.88 -13.39
N PRO A 54 -23.57 -7.57 -13.35
CA PRO A 54 -24.12 -6.57 -14.25
C PRO A 54 -23.63 -5.19 -13.80
N THR A 55 -23.42 -4.31 -14.77
CA THR A 55 -23.55 -2.84 -14.65
C THR A 55 -22.23 -2.03 -14.60
N THR A 56 -21.76 -1.67 -15.81
CA THR A 56 -21.21 -0.35 -16.20
C THR A 56 -19.93 0.18 -15.53
N ALA A 57 -19.02 -0.65 -15.02
CA ALA A 57 -17.69 -0.14 -14.66
C ALA A 57 -16.81 0.11 -15.92
N PRO A 58 -16.15 1.28 -16.06
CA PRO A 58 -15.19 1.48 -17.13
C PRO A 58 -14.04 0.47 -17.00
N THR A 59 -13.43 0.08 -18.12
CA THR A 59 -12.27 -0.82 -18.10
C THR A 59 -11.01 -0.01 -17.78
N LEU A 60 -10.33 -0.34 -16.67
CA LEU A 60 -9.03 0.24 -16.33
C LEU A 60 -7.98 -0.24 -17.34
N LYS A 61 -7.36 0.71 -18.06
CA LYS A 61 -6.28 0.41 -19.02
C LYS A 61 -4.89 0.29 -18.39
N LEU A 62 -4.74 0.70 -17.14
CA LEU A 62 -3.45 0.77 -16.43
C LEU A 62 -3.48 -0.16 -15.22
N SER A 63 -2.33 -0.77 -14.91
CA SER A 63 -2.15 -1.52 -13.67
C SER A 63 -2.13 -0.61 -12.45
N LEU A 64 -2.48 -1.15 -11.27
CA LEU A 64 -2.41 -0.42 -10.00
C LEU A 64 -1.03 0.18 -9.73
N THR A 65 0.03 -0.56 -10.06
CA THR A 65 1.42 -0.09 -9.92
C THR A 65 1.71 1.10 -10.82
N GLU A 66 1.18 1.12 -12.04
CA GLU A 66 1.33 2.26 -12.96
C GLU A 66 0.55 3.47 -12.48
N ILE A 67 -0.68 3.28 -11.99
CA ILE A 67 -1.49 4.36 -11.43
C ILE A 67 -0.80 4.99 -10.22
N ALA A 68 -0.22 4.19 -9.32
CA ALA A 68 0.48 4.68 -8.14
C ALA A 68 1.68 5.59 -8.47
N ARG A 69 2.28 5.43 -9.66
CA ARG A 69 3.42 6.24 -10.13
C ARG A 69 3.00 7.60 -10.71
N LEU A 70 1.72 7.81 -11.01
CA LEU A 70 1.22 9.07 -11.56
C LEU A 70 1.13 10.17 -10.49
N PRO A 71 1.07 11.47 -10.87
CA PRO A 71 0.69 12.54 -9.95
C PRO A 71 -0.72 12.33 -9.36
N ILE A 72 -0.95 12.85 -8.16
CA ILE A 72 -2.20 12.66 -7.40
C ILE A 72 -3.45 13.06 -8.22
N ALA A 73 -3.38 14.19 -8.94
CA ALA A 73 -4.48 14.66 -9.77
C ALA A 73 -4.89 13.64 -10.85
N GLU A 74 -3.91 13.01 -11.50
CA GLU A 74 -4.16 12.00 -12.53
C GLU A 74 -4.70 10.70 -11.93
N ARG A 75 -4.20 10.29 -10.75
CA ARG A 75 -4.76 9.14 -10.01
C ARG A 75 -6.23 9.35 -9.73
N HIS A 76 -6.60 10.51 -9.18
CA HIS A 76 -8.00 10.81 -8.88
C HIS A 76 -8.86 10.83 -10.13
N LYS A 77 -8.38 11.39 -11.24
CA LYS A 77 -9.12 11.37 -12.50
C LYS A 77 -9.41 9.95 -13.00
N ILE A 78 -8.43 9.05 -12.86
CA ILE A 78 -8.57 7.65 -13.28
C ILE A 78 -9.47 6.87 -12.32
N LEU A 79 -9.35 7.11 -11.01
CA LEU A 79 -10.08 6.35 -9.99
C LEU A 79 -11.49 6.87 -9.70
N ALA A 80 -11.77 8.15 -9.97
CA ALA A 80 -13.07 8.78 -9.68
C ALA A 80 -14.29 8.00 -10.20
N PRO A 81 -14.29 7.45 -11.44
CA PRO A 81 -15.42 6.65 -11.93
C PRO A 81 -15.67 5.37 -11.13
N TYR A 82 -14.65 4.83 -10.48
CA TYR A 82 -14.73 3.59 -9.71
C TYR A 82 -15.16 3.84 -8.27
N ILE A 83 -14.84 5.01 -7.70
CA ILE A 83 -15.23 5.38 -6.34
C ILE A 83 -16.76 5.31 -6.16
N ALA A 84 -17.50 5.83 -7.14
CA ALA A 84 -18.97 5.78 -7.10
C ALA A 84 -19.50 4.35 -7.17
N ALA A 85 -18.93 3.50 -8.02
CA ALA A 85 -19.32 2.10 -8.12
C ALA A 85 -19.00 1.33 -6.83
N THR A 86 -17.80 1.55 -6.26
CA THR A 86 -17.40 0.90 -5.00
C THR A 86 -18.26 1.35 -3.82
N ALA A 87 -18.81 2.57 -3.84
CA ALA A 87 -19.71 3.05 -2.79
C ALA A 87 -21.00 2.22 -2.70
N GLU A 88 -21.55 1.82 -3.85
CA GLU A 88 -22.73 0.95 -3.93
C GLU A 88 -22.42 -0.48 -3.45
N ASP A 89 -21.19 -0.96 -3.68
CA ASP A 89 -20.76 -2.27 -3.20
C ASP A 89 -20.79 -2.34 -1.66
N PHE A 90 -20.41 -1.27 -0.95
CA PHE A 90 -20.51 -1.23 0.53
C PHE A 90 -21.95 -1.27 1.05
N LEU A 91 -22.94 -0.81 0.25
CA LEU A 91 -24.35 -0.92 0.62
C LEU A 91 -24.90 -2.34 0.40
N THR A 92 -24.35 -3.04 -0.59
CA THR A 92 -24.83 -4.36 -1.01
C THR A 92 -24.14 -5.49 -0.23
N TYR A 93 -22.88 -5.28 0.14
CA TYR A 93 -22.01 -6.26 0.78
C TYR A 93 -21.53 -5.72 2.13
N PRO A 94 -22.32 -5.91 3.22
CA PRO A 94 -21.97 -5.42 4.55
C PRO A 94 -20.61 -5.95 5.04
N GLU A 95 -20.18 -7.12 4.58
CA GLU A 95 -18.85 -7.68 4.87
C GLU A 95 -17.68 -6.79 4.40
N LEU A 96 -17.90 -5.91 3.42
CA LEU A 96 -16.89 -4.92 2.98
C LEU A 96 -16.74 -3.76 3.95
N THR A 97 -17.77 -3.52 4.78
CA THR A 97 -17.74 -2.52 5.86
C THR A 97 -17.24 -3.11 7.17
N GLU A 98 -17.22 -4.43 7.31
CA GLU A 98 -16.73 -5.16 8.47
C GLU A 98 -15.19 -5.23 8.45
N PHE A 99 -14.55 -4.07 8.60
CA PHE A 99 -13.21 -4.06 9.14
C PHE A 99 -13.31 -4.64 10.54
N SER A 100 -12.68 -5.80 10.76
CA SER A 100 -12.40 -6.32 12.09
C SER A 100 -11.42 -5.36 12.77
N VAL A 101 -11.90 -4.15 13.11
CA VAL A 101 -11.20 -3.17 13.92
C VAL A 101 -11.14 -3.77 15.30
N LEU A 102 -10.05 -4.49 15.55
CA LEU A 102 -9.24 -4.41 16.76
C LEU A 102 -9.97 -3.73 17.95
N ASP A 103 -10.94 -4.42 18.54
CA ASP A 103 -11.46 -4.16 19.88
C ASP A 103 -10.42 -4.55 20.96
N GLY A 104 -9.14 -4.23 20.71
CA GLY A 104 -8.04 -5.03 21.26
C GLY A 104 -6.78 -4.31 21.69
N GLU A 105 -6.62 -3.00 21.53
CA GLU A 105 -5.56 -2.30 22.27
C GLU A 105 -5.88 -0.82 22.50
N GLU A 106 -6.23 -0.55 23.76
CA GLU A 106 -6.14 0.74 24.44
C GLU A 106 -4.89 1.48 23.95
N SER A 107 -5.07 2.47 23.06
CA SER A 107 -4.01 3.41 22.75
C SER A 107 -3.72 4.17 24.04
N LEU A 108 -2.73 3.69 24.81
CA LEU A 108 -2.15 4.38 25.95
C LEU A 108 -1.38 5.60 25.42
N ILE A 109 -2.12 6.56 24.89
CA ILE A 109 -1.63 7.89 24.60
C ILE A 109 -1.59 8.55 25.96
N ASP A 110 -0.36 8.73 26.48
CA ASP A 110 -0.11 9.52 27.67
C ASP A 110 -0.89 10.83 27.57
N SER A 111 -1.87 10.97 28.47
CA SER A 111 -2.78 12.13 28.52
C SER A 111 -2.03 13.47 28.63
N ALA A 112 -0.74 13.43 29.00
CA ALA A 112 0.16 14.56 29.11
C ALA A 112 0.50 15.28 27.78
N ILE A 113 0.27 14.69 26.60
CA ILE A 113 0.57 15.33 25.29
C ILE A 113 -0.70 15.80 24.57
N THR A 114 -1.84 15.89 25.26
CA THR A 114 -3.01 16.54 24.68
C THR A 114 -2.88 18.05 24.81
N ARG A 115 -2.33 18.70 23.78
CA ARG A 115 -2.55 20.14 23.55
C ARG A 115 -4.06 20.34 23.52
N SER A 116 -4.61 20.99 24.53
CA SER A 116 -6.05 21.07 24.74
C SER A 116 -6.74 21.66 23.49
N HIS A 117 -7.94 21.18 23.19
CA HIS A 117 -8.81 21.75 22.13
C HIS A 117 -8.98 23.27 22.30
N GLU A 118 -8.95 23.75 23.54
CA GLU A 118 -8.96 25.17 23.89
C GLU A 118 -7.71 25.93 23.38
N ALA A 119 -6.52 25.34 23.51
CA ALA A 119 -5.28 25.92 23.02
C ALA A 119 -5.19 25.97 21.48
N PHE A 120 -5.91 25.08 20.79
CA PHE A 120 -6.07 25.13 19.34
C PHE A 120 -6.99 26.29 18.93
N LEU A 121 -8.16 26.40 19.55
CA LEU A 121 -9.11 27.49 19.31
C LEU A 121 -8.51 28.87 19.59
N ASN A 122 -7.77 29.01 20.70
CA ASN A 122 -7.19 30.29 21.11
C ASN A 122 -5.98 30.71 20.26
N SER A 123 -5.36 29.80 19.51
CA SER A 123 -4.27 30.15 18.57
C SER A 123 -4.76 30.77 17.26
N TYR A 124 -6.08 30.78 17.03
CA TYR A 124 -6.72 31.37 15.87
C TYR A 124 -7.32 32.76 16.14
N ALA A 125 -7.16 33.31 17.35
CA ALA A 125 -7.49 34.70 17.60
C ALA A 125 -6.61 35.55 16.68
N PRO A 126 -7.18 36.23 15.66
CA PRO A 126 -6.41 37.16 14.87
C PRO A 126 -6.01 38.26 15.85
N GLU A 127 -4.71 38.46 16.05
CA GLU A 127 -4.24 39.67 16.67
C GLU A 127 -4.67 40.79 15.73
N ASP A 128 -5.71 41.50 16.15
CA ASP A 128 -6.25 42.70 15.55
C ASP A 128 -5.20 43.81 15.67
N GLU A 129 -4.14 43.71 14.87
CA GLU A 129 -3.26 44.82 14.56
C GLU A 129 -3.79 45.55 13.33
N GLY A 130 -5.05 45.97 13.42
CA GLY A 130 -5.68 46.96 12.54
C GLY A 130 -5.50 48.35 13.12
N LEU A 131 -4.29 48.89 12.96
CA LEU A 131 -3.95 50.30 13.20
C LEU A 131 -4.88 51.19 12.33
N TYR A 132 -6.01 51.64 12.87
CA TYR A 132 -6.74 52.77 12.32
C TYR A 132 -6.03 54.04 12.82
N ASP A 133 -5.07 54.52 12.02
CA ASP A 133 -4.63 55.91 12.10
C ASP A 133 -5.78 56.79 11.58
N ASP A 134 -6.41 57.52 12.51
CA ASP A 134 -7.33 58.62 12.21
C ASP A 134 -6.57 59.75 11.50
N TYR A 135 -6.96 60.07 10.26
CA TYR A 135 -6.72 61.37 9.60
C TYR A 135 -7.90 61.77 8.72
#